data_AF-A0A6P0Y8I3-F1
#
_entry.id   AF-A0A6P0Y8I3-F1
#
_cell.length_a   1.000
_cell.length_b   1.000
_cell.length_c   1.000
_cell.angle_alpha   90.00
_cell.angle_beta   90.00
_cell.angle_gamma   90.00
#
_symmetry.space_group_name_H-M   'P 1'
#
loop_
_entity.id
_entity.type
_entity.pdbx_description
1 polymer ?
#
loop_
_entity_poly.entity_id
_entity_poly.type
_entity_poly.pdbx_seq_one_letter_code
_entity_poly.pdbx_strand_id
1 'polypeptide(L)'
;SNFNSETVENLMCRNELSIDYLGNVYDCDFNQMEKIPAQTNKIEKITVAKLLEANSLDIIEQVQTENYCYGCTAGCGSSCSGSLI
;
A
#
# COMPACT_ATOMS: atom_id res chain seq x y z
N SER A 1 10.23 4.34 -18.46
CA SER A 1 9.40 3.40 -17.69
C SER A 1 10.19 2.14 -17.41
N ASN A 2 10.47 1.87 -16.14
CA ASN A 2 11.05 0.60 -15.70
C ASN A 2 9.98 -0.11 -14.89
N PHE A 3 9.22 -1.01 -15.52
CA PHE A 3 8.34 -1.94 -14.84
C PHE A 3 8.96 -3.33 -14.95
N ASN A 4 9.08 -4.03 -13.84
CA ASN A 4 9.50 -5.42 -13.80
C ASN A 4 8.46 -6.23 -13.02
N SER A 5 7.72 -7.09 -13.72
CA SER A 5 6.68 -7.95 -13.14
C SER A 5 7.21 -8.91 -12.08
N GLU A 6 8.47 -9.32 -12.17
CA GLU A 6 9.08 -10.26 -11.22
C GLU A 6 9.23 -9.64 -9.81
N THR A 7 9.20 -8.31 -9.71
CA THR A 7 9.35 -7.59 -8.43
C THR A 7 8.04 -7.54 -7.65
N VAL A 8 6.90 -7.75 -8.31
CA VAL A 8 5.57 -7.48 -7.76
C VAL A 8 5.32 -8.29 -6.50
N GLU A 9 5.68 -9.58 -6.51
CA GLU A 9 5.49 -10.47 -5.35
C GLU A 9 6.33 -10.05 -4.13
N ASN A 10 7.41 -9.31 -4.34
CA ASN A 10 8.34 -8.87 -3.30
C ASN A 10 8.04 -7.46 -2.79
N LEU A 11 7.00 -6.79 -3.30
CA LEU A 11 6.64 -5.44 -2.85
C LEU A 11 6.13 -5.44 -1.41
N MET A 12 6.66 -4.52 -0.60
CA MET A 12 6.28 -4.39 0.81
C MET A 12 4.79 -4.09 1.03
N CYS A 13 4.16 -3.30 0.14
CA CYS A 13 2.74 -2.96 0.22
C CYS A 13 1.77 -4.16 0.11
N ARG A 14 2.28 -5.36 -0.19
CA ARG A 14 1.48 -6.60 -0.16
C ARG A 14 1.25 -7.12 1.26
N ASN A 15 2.13 -6.77 2.20
CA ASN A 15 2.16 -7.35 3.54
C ASN A 15 2.23 -6.28 4.65
N GLU A 16 2.11 -5.00 4.30
CA GLU A 16 2.24 -3.88 5.22
C GLU A 16 1.01 -2.98 5.15
N LEU A 17 0.56 -2.52 6.31
CA LEU A 17 -0.38 -1.42 6.44
C LEU A 17 0.30 -0.30 7.23
N SER A 18 0.19 0.92 6.72
CA SER A 18 0.60 2.13 7.44
C SER A 18 -0.62 2.82 8.05
N ILE A 19 -0.46 3.39 9.25
CA ILE A 19 -1.53 4.01 10.02
C ILE A 19 -1.05 5.36 10.52
N ASP A 20 -1.84 6.42 10.30
CA ASP A 20 -1.54 7.74 10.87
C ASP A 20 -2.09 7.91 12.30
N TYR A 21 -1.73 9.02 12.96
CA TYR A 21 -2.16 9.31 14.33
C TYR A 21 -3.68 9.54 14.48
N LEU A 22 -4.40 9.78 13.39
CA LEU A 22 -5.86 9.90 13.37
C LEU A 22 -6.55 8.54 13.16
N GLY A 23 -5.77 7.46 13.00
CA GLY A 23 -6.27 6.12 12.72
C GLY A 23 -6.72 5.91 11.28
N ASN A 24 -6.28 6.74 10.34
CA ASN A 24 -6.48 6.49 8.91
C ASN A 24 -5.54 5.39 8.46
N VAL A 25 -6.07 4.46 7.66
CA VAL A 25 -5.32 3.30 7.16
C VAL A 25 -4.86 3.56 5.74
N TYR A 26 -3.62 3.16 5.47
CA TYR A 26 -2.94 3.23 4.19
C TYR A 26 -2.38 1.84 3.89
N ASP A 27 -2.48 1.41 2.64
CA ASP A 27 -1.99 0.12 2.14
C ASP A 27 -0.52 0.18 1.66
N CYS A 28 0.12 1.36 1.83
CA CYS A 28 1.52 1.62 1.51
C CYS A 28 2.00 2.86 2.29
N ASP A 29 3.23 2.87 2.77
CA ASP A 29 3.85 3.99 3.48
C ASP A 29 4.02 5.24 2.57
N PHE A 30 4.34 5.06 1.30
CA PHE A 30 4.32 6.14 0.30
C PHE A 30 2.91 6.70 0.13
N ASN A 31 1.87 5.85 0.14
CA ASN A 31 0.48 6.31 0.06
C ASN A 31 0.12 7.17 1.30
N GLN A 32 0.70 6.89 2.47
CA GLN A 32 0.57 7.76 3.65
C GLN A 32 1.18 9.14 3.41
N MET A 33 2.39 9.21 2.84
CA MET A 33 3.07 10.49 2.54
C MET A 33 2.30 11.31 1.50
N GLU A 34 1.73 10.65 0.50
CA GLU A 34 0.89 11.28 -0.54
C GLU A 34 -0.56 11.51 -0.10
N LYS A 35 -0.92 11.09 1.13
CA LYS A 35 -2.27 11.22 1.71
C LYS A 35 -3.36 10.50 0.90
N ILE A 36 -3.02 9.36 0.31
CA ILE A 36 -3.93 8.48 -0.46
C ILE A 36 -4.34 7.32 0.43
N PRO A 37 -5.49 7.37 1.11
CA PRO A 37 -5.87 6.33 2.05
C PRO A 37 -6.27 5.03 1.36
N ALA A 38 -6.15 3.91 2.08
CA ALA A 38 -6.76 2.65 1.69
C ALA A 38 -8.28 2.82 1.58
N GLN A 39 -8.88 2.11 0.62
CA GLN A 39 -10.29 2.23 0.30
C GLN A 39 -10.98 0.87 0.34
N THR A 40 -12.25 0.90 0.71
CA THR A 40 -13.16 -0.22 0.48
C THR A 40 -13.51 -0.31 -1.01
N ASN A 41 -14.13 -1.43 -1.41
CA ASN A 41 -14.74 -1.56 -2.74
C ASN A 41 -15.77 -0.48 -3.11
N LYS A 42 -16.31 0.24 -2.12
CA LYS A 42 -17.23 1.37 -2.32
C LYS A 42 -16.52 2.72 -2.36
N ILE A 43 -15.19 2.75 -2.47
CA ILE A 43 -14.38 3.98 -2.52
C ILE A 43 -14.49 4.76 -1.20
N GLU A 44 -14.80 4.07 -0.10
CA GLU A 44 -14.81 4.70 1.21
C GLU A 44 -13.44 4.58 1.88
N LYS A 45 -12.98 5.69 2.47
CA LYS A 45 -11.79 5.71 3.32
C LYS A 45 -11.91 4.70 4.45
N ILE A 46 -10.82 3.96 4.67
CA ILE A 46 -10.67 3.01 5.76
C ILE A 46 -9.99 3.66 6.97
N THR A 47 -10.50 3.34 8.14
CA THR A 47 -9.91 3.72 9.44
C THR A 47 -9.77 2.47 10.29
N VAL A 48 -8.94 2.53 11.33
CA VAL A 48 -8.79 1.47 12.32
C VAL A 48 -10.14 1.09 12.93
N ALA A 49 -11.01 2.07 13.18
CA ALA A 49 -12.35 1.82 13.71
C ALA A 49 -13.19 0.94 12.75
N LYS A 50 -13.16 1.20 11.44
CA LYS A 50 -13.86 0.39 10.44
C LYS A 50 -13.28 -1.03 10.34
N LEU A 51 -11.96 -1.19 10.42
CA LEU A 51 -11.32 -2.51 10.43
C LEU A 51 -11.76 -3.33 11.65
N LEU A 52 -11.80 -2.70 12.83
CA LEU A 52 -12.25 -3.35 14.06
C LEU A 52 -13.75 -3.70 14.01
N GLU A 53 -14.60 -2.83 13.45
CA GLU A 53 -16.02 -3.09 13.25
C GLU A 53 -16.26 -4.26 12.29
N ALA A 54 -15.54 -4.29 11.17
CA ALA A 54 -15.63 -5.37 10.18
C ALA A 54 -15.01 -6.68 10.68
N ASN A 55 -14.10 -6.60 11.67
CA ASN A 55 -13.30 -7.72 12.16
C ASN A 55 -12.60 -8.50 11.02
N SER A 56 -12.18 -7.78 9.98
CA SER A 56 -11.46 -8.33 8.82
C SER A 56 -10.67 -7.23 8.11
N LEU A 57 -9.53 -7.60 7.53
CA LEU A 57 -8.75 -6.76 6.62
C LEU A 57 -9.23 -6.89 5.17
N ASP A 58 -10.05 -7.89 4.85
CA ASP A 58 -10.52 -8.18 3.48
C ASP A 58 -11.42 -7.08 2.90
N ILE A 59 -11.82 -6.12 3.72
CA ILE A 59 -12.48 -4.91 3.23
C ILE A 59 -11.53 -4.00 2.44
N ILE A 60 -10.21 -4.21 2.54
CA ILE A 60 -9.17 -3.64 1.68
C ILE A 60 -8.95 -4.63 0.53
N GLU A 61 -9.70 -4.48 -0.56
CA GLU A 61 -9.62 -5.44 -1.68
C GLU A 61 -8.43 -5.18 -2.61
N GLN A 62 -7.96 -3.93 -2.69
CA GLN A 62 -6.89 -3.52 -3.61
C GLN A 62 -6.00 -2.48 -2.97
N VAL A 63 -4.69 -2.65 -3.18
CA VAL A 63 -3.68 -1.64 -2.90
C VAL A 63 -3.91 -0.46 -3.84
N GLN A 64 -4.01 0.75 -3.30
CA GLN A 64 -4.08 1.97 -4.09
C GLN A 64 -2.76 2.14 -4.86
N THR A 65 -2.86 2.28 -6.19
CA THR A 65 -1.71 2.44 -7.09
C THR A 65 -1.70 3.81 -7.72
N GLU A 66 -0.50 4.40 -7.82
CA GLU A 66 -0.24 5.67 -8.47
C GLU A 66 0.99 5.60 -9.38
N ASN A 67 1.31 6.68 -10.09
CA ASN A 67 2.45 6.72 -11.01
C ASN A 67 3.80 6.36 -10.34
N TYR A 68 4.00 6.67 -9.06
CA TYR A 68 5.23 6.30 -8.35
C TYR A 68 5.37 4.80 -8.07
N CYS A 69 4.28 4.02 -8.13
CA CYS A 69 4.34 2.56 -7.96
C CYS A 69 5.15 1.88 -9.07
N TYR A 70 5.28 2.50 -10.25
CA TYR A 70 6.22 2.05 -11.27
C TYR A 70 7.68 2.12 -10.80
N GLY A 71 8.02 3.03 -9.89
CA GLY A 71 9.33 3.09 -9.25
C GLY A 71 9.57 1.89 -8.31
N CYS A 72 8.57 1.53 -7.51
CA CYS A 72 8.63 0.37 -6.62
C CYS A 72 8.77 -0.95 -7.40
N THR A 73 8.14 -1.05 -8.58
CA THR A 73 8.22 -2.23 -9.46
C THR A 73 9.44 -2.25 -10.38
N ALA A 74 10.30 -1.23 -10.35
CA ALA A 74 11.47 -1.16 -11.22
C ALA A 74 12.57 -2.16 -10.84
N GLY A 75 12.54 -2.69 -9.61
CA GLY A 75 13.56 -3.60 -9.06
C GLY A 75 14.80 -2.87 -8.53
N CYS A 76 15.15 -1.72 -9.09
CA CYS A 76 16.25 -0.88 -8.67
C CYS A 76 15.74 0.25 -7.75
N GLY A 77 15.68 0.03 -6.43
CA GLY A 77 15.08 0.98 -5.48
C GLY A 77 15.80 1.09 -4.14
N SER A 78 15.58 2.22 -3.45
CA SER A 78 16.30 2.68 -2.26
C SER A 78 15.76 2.09 -0.93
N SER A 79 15.48 0.80 -0.84
CA SER A 79 15.19 0.19 0.47
C SER A 79 16.49 -0.30 1.11
N CYS A 80 16.57 -0.30 2.45
CA CYS A 80 17.72 -0.80 3.21
C CYS A 80 18.03 -2.31 2.98
N SER A 81 17.27 -2.99 2.13
CA SER A 81 17.40 -4.41 1.79
C SER A 81 17.91 -4.66 0.37
N GLY A 82 18.18 -3.61 -0.42
CA GLY A 82 18.67 -3.78 -1.80
C GLY A 82 17.60 -4.26 -2.78
N SER A 83 18.02 -4.40 -4.04
CA SER A 83 17.20 -4.81 -5.19
C SER A 83 16.19 -5.91 -4.84
N LEU A 84 14.95 -5.78 -5.31
CA LEU A 84 13.89 -6.77 -5.07
C LEU A 84 14.15 -8.12 -5.79
N ILE A 85 15.20 -8.17 -6.63
CA ILE A 85 15.65 -9.31 -7.44
C ILE A 85 17.15 -9.15 -7.74
#